data_AF-A0A2A2GW63-F1
#
_entry.id   AF-A0A2A2GW63-F1
#
_cell.length_a   1.000
_cell.length_b   1.000
_cell.length_c   1.000
_cell.angle_alpha   90.00
_cell.angle_beta   90.00
_cell.angle_gamma   90.00
#
_symmetry.space_group_name_H-M   'P 1'
#
loop_
_entity.id
_entity.type
_entity.pdbx_description
1 polymer ?
#
loop_
_entity_poly.entity_id
_entity_poly.type
_entity_poly.pdbx_seq_one_letter_code
_entity_poly.pdbx_strand_id
1 'polypeptide(L)'
;MTHSTEHQRIHTKMVKQVLKDIAIMKKLPYQVVFRRFIEEDIDCTDWFWDTFYRCFPESNYRYVCYCHDCRHFDLYKTEEDMLGDDTKTSLFFHA
;
A
#
# COMPACT_ATOMS: atom_id res chain seq x y z
N MET A 1 18.05 -14.62 3.50
CA MET A 1 16.68 -14.86 4.01
C MET A 1 15.76 -14.87 2.81
N THR A 2 15.06 -15.98 2.57
CA THR A 2 14.23 -16.19 1.36
C THR A 2 12.94 -15.39 1.48
N HIS A 3 12.97 -14.17 0.96
CA HIS A 3 11.79 -13.34 0.71
C HIS A 3 10.75 -14.18 -0.05
N SER A 4 9.59 -14.42 0.55
CA SER A 4 8.51 -15.12 -0.15
C SER A 4 7.96 -14.20 -1.24
N THR A 5 8.59 -14.23 -2.41
CA THR A 5 8.36 -13.30 -3.51
C THR A 5 6.92 -13.29 -4.02
N GLU A 6 6.12 -14.30 -3.70
CA GLU A 6 4.76 -14.44 -4.19
C GLU A 6 3.76 -13.55 -3.43
N HIS A 7 3.80 -13.54 -2.10
CA HIS A 7 2.90 -12.71 -1.30
C HIS A 7 3.15 -11.21 -1.53
N GLN A 8 4.42 -10.81 -1.59
CA GLN A 8 4.80 -9.41 -1.85
C GLN A 8 4.37 -8.96 -3.25
N ARG A 9 4.41 -9.86 -4.25
CA ARG A 9 3.90 -9.58 -5.60
C ARG A 9 2.40 -9.37 -5.60
N ILE A 10 1.64 -10.16 -4.84
CA ILE A 10 0.18 -10.01 -4.73
C ILE A 10 -0.15 -8.68 -4.05
N HIS A 11 0.45 -8.37 -2.91
CA HIS A 11 0.26 -7.11 -2.20
C HIS A 11 0.61 -5.90 -3.08
N THR A 12 1.78 -5.94 -3.72
CA THR A 12 2.20 -4.89 -4.66
C THR A 12 1.22 -4.71 -5.82
N LYS A 13 0.67 -5.80 -6.37
CA LYS A 13 -0.35 -5.73 -7.43
C LYS A 13 -1.64 -5.07 -6.92
N MET A 14 -2.11 -5.47 -5.73
CA MET A 14 -3.31 -4.90 -5.12
C MET A 14 -3.15 -3.39 -4.89
N VAL A 15 -2.06 -2.97 -4.24
CA VAL A 15 -1.79 -1.56 -3.95
C VAL A 15 -1.67 -0.75 -5.25
N LYS A 16 -0.90 -1.23 -6.23
CA LYS A 16 -0.76 -0.52 -7.52
C LYS A 16 -2.06 -0.42 -8.30
N GLN A 17 -2.94 -1.42 -8.21
CA GLN A 17 -4.26 -1.36 -8.83
C GLN A 17 -5.09 -0.24 -8.20
N VAL A 18 -5.14 -0.18 -6.88
CA VAL A 18 -5.87 0.86 -6.14
C VAL A 18 -5.33 2.26 -6.45
N LEU A 19 -4.01 2.45 -6.46
CA LEU A 19 -3.40 3.73 -6.82
C LEU A 19 -3.73 4.17 -8.26
N LYS A 20 -3.88 3.23 -9.20
CA LYS A 20 -4.35 3.53 -10.57
C LYS A 20 -5.81 3.95 -10.58
N ASP A 21 -6.65 3.29 -9.79
CA ASP A 21 -8.07 3.62 -9.71
C ASP A 21 -8.28 5.01 -9.08
N ILE A 22 -7.49 5.37 -8.06
CA ILE A 22 -7.46 6.73 -7.50
C ILE A 22 -7.02 7.74 -8.56
N ALA A 23 -5.97 7.45 -9.33
CA ALA A 23 -5.48 8.33 -10.39
C ALA A 23 -6.58 8.64 -11.42
N ILE A 24 -7.37 7.62 -11.80
CA ILE A 24 -8.53 7.78 -12.70
C ILE A 24 -9.62 8.61 -12.02
N MET A 25 -10.01 8.28 -10.79
CA MET A 25 -11.09 8.97 -10.07
C MET A 25 -10.79 10.45 -9.80
N LYS A 26 -9.56 10.76 -9.41
CA LYS A 26 -9.11 12.12 -9.10
C LYS A 26 -8.62 12.89 -10.34
N LYS A 27 -8.56 12.23 -11.50
CA LYS A 27 -8.02 12.79 -12.76
C LYS A 27 -6.59 13.32 -12.57
N LEU A 28 -5.79 12.59 -11.79
CA LEU A 28 -4.39 12.91 -11.51
C LEU A 28 -3.47 11.92 -12.24
N PRO A 29 -2.26 12.31 -12.65
CA PRO A 29 -1.28 11.36 -13.16
C PRO A 29 -0.92 10.34 -12.08
N TYR A 30 -0.78 9.06 -12.45
CA TYR A 30 -0.39 7.99 -11.52
C TYR A 30 0.89 8.33 -10.74
N GLN A 31 1.88 8.96 -11.39
CA GLN A 31 3.13 9.36 -10.74
C GLN A 31 2.93 10.36 -9.60
N VAL A 32 1.93 11.25 -9.73
CA VAL A 32 1.58 12.23 -8.69
C VAL A 32 0.91 11.53 -7.52
N VAL A 33 -0.06 10.64 -7.80
CA VAL A 33 -0.74 9.86 -6.75
C VAL A 33 0.26 8.96 -6.03
N PHE A 34 1.11 8.26 -6.76
CA PHE A 34 2.15 7.41 -6.20
C PHE A 34 3.11 8.20 -5.31
N ARG A 35 3.57 9.39 -5.76
CA ARG A 35 4.42 10.27 -4.97
C ARG A 35 3.71 10.73 -3.69
N ARG A 36 2.48 11.24 -3.79
CA ARG A 36 1.72 11.70 -2.62
C ARG A 36 1.49 10.57 -1.63
N PHE A 37 1.24 9.36 -2.12
CA PHE A 37 1.11 8.18 -1.29
C PHE A 37 2.40 7.85 -0.54
N ILE A 38 3.57 7.79 -1.20
CA ILE A 38 4.85 7.56 -0.49
C ILE A 38 5.32 8.76 0.35
N GLU A 39 4.76 9.94 0.17
CA GLU A 39 5.04 11.13 1.00
C GLU A 39 4.07 11.27 2.18
N GLU A 40 3.25 10.24 2.46
CA GLU A 40 2.31 10.21 3.59
C GLU A 40 1.29 11.36 3.57
N ASP A 41 0.88 11.77 2.36
CA ASP A 41 -0.21 12.72 2.19
C ASP A 41 -1.51 12.15 2.77
N ILE A 42 -2.08 12.84 3.76
CA ILE A 42 -3.24 12.39 4.53
C ILE A 42 -4.43 12.14 3.59
N ASP A 43 -4.73 13.09 2.69
CA ASP A 43 -5.84 12.94 1.74
C ASP A 43 -5.64 11.72 0.83
N CYS A 44 -4.41 11.50 0.35
CA CYS A 44 -4.09 10.37 -0.50
C CYS A 44 -4.18 9.02 0.23
N THR A 45 -3.84 8.99 1.52
CA THR A 45 -3.96 7.81 2.37
C THR A 45 -5.43 7.46 2.62
N ASP A 46 -6.27 8.46 2.89
CA ASP A 46 -7.71 8.28 3.05
C ASP A 46 -8.35 7.78 1.74
N TRP A 47 -8.01 8.38 0.60
CA TRP A 47 -8.48 7.90 -0.70
C TRP A 47 -8.03 6.47 -0.99
N PHE A 48 -6.82 6.12 -0.55
CA PHE A 48 -6.30 4.77 -0.71
C PHE A 48 -7.15 3.77 0.03
N TRP A 49 -7.40 3.95 1.33
CA TRP A 49 -8.16 2.98 2.11
C TRP A 49 -9.63 2.90 1.70
N ASP A 50 -10.28 4.03 1.40
CA ASP A 50 -11.65 4.05 0.85
C ASP A 50 -11.72 3.25 -0.46
N THR A 51 -10.79 3.49 -1.38
CA THR A 51 -10.75 2.78 -2.67
C THR A 51 -10.37 1.31 -2.48
N PHE A 52 -9.44 1.02 -1.56
CA PHE A 52 -8.96 -0.33 -1.29
C PHE A 52 -10.08 -1.23 -0.80
N TYR A 53 -10.87 -0.78 0.19
CA TYR A 53 -12.01 -1.57 0.70
C TYR A 53 -13.16 -1.66 -0.30
N ARG A 54 -13.29 -0.72 -1.24
CA ARG A 54 -14.23 -0.85 -2.37
C ARG A 54 -13.78 -1.90 -3.39
N CYS A 55 -12.48 -1.98 -3.69
CA CYS A 55 -11.92 -2.96 -4.62
C CYS A 55 -11.82 -4.36 -3.99
N PHE A 56 -11.53 -4.43 -2.69
CA PHE A 56 -11.29 -5.68 -1.95
C PHE A 56 -12.09 -5.72 -0.64
N PRO A 57 -13.43 -5.85 -0.71
CA PRO A 57 -14.30 -5.76 0.48
C PRO A 57 -14.09 -6.88 1.49
N GLU A 58 -13.57 -8.02 1.07
CA GLU A 58 -13.24 -9.16 1.95
C GLU A 58 -11.85 -9.04 2.59
N SER A 59 -11.11 -7.97 2.26
CA SER A 59 -9.76 -7.77 2.76
C SER A 59 -9.75 -7.28 4.20
N ASN A 60 -8.96 -7.95 5.04
CA ASN A 60 -8.77 -7.60 6.45
C ASN A 60 -7.44 -6.84 6.69
N TYR A 61 -6.81 -6.34 5.63
CA TYR A 61 -5.60 -5.53 5.77
C TYR A 61 -5.95 -4.13 6.29
N ARG A 62 -5.12 -3.63 7.20
CA ARG A 62 -5.29 -2.32 7.85
C ARG A 62 -4.02 -1.47 7.79
N TYR A 63 -2.92 -2.10 7.39
CA TYR A 63 -1.62 -1.47 7.31
C TYR A 63 -1.01 -1.78 5.96
N VAL A 64 -0.30 -0.80 5.42
CA VAL A 64 0.51 -0.97 4.22
C VAL A 64 1.89 -0.40 4.48
N CYS A 65 2.92 -1.06 3.96
CA CYS A 65 4.29 -0.60 3.98
C CYS A 65 4.81 -0.48 2.56
N TYR A 66 5.70 0.48 2.32
CA TYR A 66 6.50 0.54 1.11
C TYR A 66 7.96 0.32 1.45
N CYS A 67 8.59 -0.69 0.84
CA CYS A 67 10.03 -0.90 0.97
C CYS A 67 10.76 -0.15 -0.16
N HIS A 68 11.64 0.79 0.20
CA HIS A 68 12.40 1.57 -0.79
C HIS A 68 13.46 0.75 -1.53
N ASP A 69 14.07 -0.23 -0.87
CA ASP A 69 15.11 -1.08 -1.46
C ASP A 69 14.52 -2.04 -2.51
N CYS A 70 13.44 -2.72 -2.13
CA CYS A 70 12.77 -3.69 -2.98
C CYS A 70 11.76 -3.03 -3.94
N ARG A 71 11.30 -1.79 -3.67
CA ARG A 71 10.22 -1.10 -4.38
C ARG A 71 8.90 -1.87 -4.43
N HIS A 72 8.62 -2.62 -3.38
CA HIS A 72 7.39 -3.41 -3.20
C HIS A 72 6.53 -2.84 -2.08
N PHE A 73 5.24 -3.16 -2.15
CA PHE A 73 4.32 -2.93 -1.05
C PHE A 73 3.97 -4.23 -0.37
N ASP A 74 3.86 -4.16 0.95
CA ASP A 74 3.42 -5.24 1.82
C ASP A 74 2.20 -4.77 2.61
N LEU A 75 1.23 -5.67 2.78
CA LEU A 75 -0.03 -5.41 3.48
C LEU A 75 -0.12 -6.27 4.74
N TYR A 76 -0.51 -5.65 5.86
CA TYR A 76 -0.60 -6.31 7.16
C TYR A 76 -1.98 -6.13 7.78
N LYS A 77 -2.40 -7.13 8.55
CA LYS A 77 -3.70 -7.13 9.24
C LYS A 77 -3.62 -6.43 10.59
N THR A 78 -2.49 -6.58 11.26
CA THR A 78 -2.22 -6.00 12.59
C THR A 78 -0.93 -5.18 12.55
N GLU A 79 -0.80 -4.28 13.52
CA GLU A 79 0.42 -3.52 13.74
C GLU A 79 1.57 -4.45 14.16
N GLU A 80 1.28 -5.51 14.93
CA GLU A 80 2.27 -6.48 15.39
C GLU A 80 2.91 -7.24 14.22
N ASP A 81 2.11 -7.68 13.23
CA ASP A 81 2.61 -8.35 12.03
C ASP A 81 3.53 -7.41 11.23
N MET A 82 3.15 -6.13 11.14
CA MET A 82 3.91 -5.09 10.47
C MET A 82 5.22 -4.76 11.20
N LEU A 83 5.17 -4.68 12.53
CA LEU A 83 6.33 -4.40 13.38
C LEU A 83 7.25 -5.62 13.55
N GLY A 84 6.75 -6.84 13.36
CA GLY A 84 7.54 -8.07 13.39
C GLY A 84 8.31 -8.34 12.10
N ASP A 85 7.97 -7.63 11.01
CA ASP A 85 8.67 -7.76 9.73
C ASP A 85 9.95 -6.92 9.73
N ASP A 86 11.10 -7.55 9.48
CA ASP A 86 12.43 -6.90 9.43
C ASP A 86 12.67 -6.10 8.13
N THR A 87 11.74 -6.14 7.17
CA THR A 87 11.86 -5.41 5.89
C THR A 87 11.63 -3.89 6.00
N LYS A 88 11.63 -3.34 7.22
CA LYS A 88 11.35 -1.93 7.57
C LYS A 88 12.31 -0.96 6.91
N THR A 89 12.00 -0.60 5.69
CA THR A 89 12.47 0.64 5.07
C THR A 89 11.24 1.42 4.61
N SER A 90 10.54 2.01 5.59
CA SER A 90 10.46 3.47 5.74
C SER A 90 9.09 4.14 5.74
N LEU A 91 7.95 3.49 5.47
CA LEU A 91 6.65 4.19 5.47
C LEU A 91 5.51 3.27 5.90
N PHE A 92 4.70 3.70 6.87
CA PHE A 92 3.60 2.94 7.46
C PHE A 92 2.30 3.74 7.36
N PHE A 93 1.26 3.17 6.75
CA PHE A 93 -0.05 3.82 6.65
C PHE A 93 -1.09 3.01 7.41
N HIS A 94 -1.96 3.69 8.16
CA HIS A 94 -3.06 3.12 8.92
C HIS A 94 -4.40 3.52 8.30
N ALA A 95 -5.36 2.60 8.29
CA ALA A 95 -6.72 2.77 7.75
C ALA A 95 -7.71 3.48 8.69
#